data_AF-T0FRP8-F1
#
_entry.id   AF-T0FRP8-F1
#
_cell.length_a   1.000
_cell.length_b   1.000
_cell.length_c   1.000
_cell.angle_alpha   90.00
_cell.angle_beta   90.00
_cell.angle_gamma   90.00
#
_symmetry.space_group_name_H-M   'P 1'
#
loop_
_entity.id
_entity.type
_entity.pdbx_description
1 polymer ?
#
loop_
_entity_poly.entity_id
_entity_poly.type
_entity_poly.pdbx_seq_one_letter_code
_entity_poly.pdbx_strand_id
1 'polypeptide(L)'
;MKKLYILFLIYLIGAATCALYADPQSDLANSIYTVLNKKDWVDKRFAILVLPDGPNHCSDNRRNRKKEEELGTLLGSLGAKNYVRDFSVDEEKALKPELSNCPTVLLKTKKADFIVTVVIKAGVYKGFLYGPILENREFQFSSGKVDPSLQANLLLETEGKEPIELKIHKDVRNLKIRAKFLNRITGMSALTDLEELRVDELELQNIPKFDFDRPYELAIFHNYIKDIHADDFDQNAFSVDISRNLIEDDSWFCDISTIKEIYIFRNKLRTADCLLSNDHVEKVKSSFNYISNIKARKLGKKIKFLDLSYNGIRSFPWNALNESGMKDLNLSNNHLYDIAVIDLSTIETVDLSNNPILKVVIGEKSKNLKLLKVSTKTVVDFKNPIKRCEASEKVEKQCVTVEYE
;
A
#
# COMPACT_ATOMS: atom_id res chain seq x y z
N MET A 1 5.84 34.83 -3.72
CA MET A 1 6.56 33.55 -3.93
C MET A 1 6.01 32.49 -3.00
N LYS A 2 5.22 31.56 -3.54
CA LYS A 2 5.02 30.16 -3.09
C LYS A 2 4.10 29.55 -4.16
N LYS A 3 4.70 28.95 -5.19
CA LYS A 3 3.96 28.24 -6.24
C LYS A 3 3.54 26.88 -5.68
N LEU A 4 2.25 26.75 -5.41
CA LEU A 4 1.60 25.48 -5.13
C LEU A 4 1.35 24.78 -6.48
N TYR A 5 2.21 23.84 -6.87
CA TYR A 5 1.94 22.96 -8.02
C TYR A 5 1.27 21.68 -7.53
N ILE A 6 -0.06 21.69 -7.47
CA ILE A 6 -0.86 20.48 -7.54
C ILE A 6 -1.85 20.71 -8.67
N LEU A 7 -1.50 20.25 -9.87
CA LEU A 7 -2.40 20.25 -11.01
C LEU A 7 -2.44 18.85 -11.61
N PHE A 8 -3.49 18.10 -11.28
CA PHE A 8 -4.16 17.26 -12.25
C PHE A 8 -5.66 17.37 -11.95
N LEU A 9 -6.23 18.47 -12.43
CA LEU A 9 -7.66 18.59 -12.66
C LEU A 9 -8.06 17.56 -13.70
N ILE A 10 -8.97 16.65 -13.35
CA ILE A 10 -9.85 16.06 -14.34
C ILE A 10 -11.05 17.01 -14.40
N TYR A 11 -10.96 18.04 -15.25
CA TYR A 11 -12.15 18.73 -15.71
C TYR A 11 -12.86 17.78 -16.67
N LEU A 12 -13.90 17.10 -16.20
CA LEU A 12 -14.88 16.49 -17.10
C LEU A 12 -15.95 17.55 -17.38
N ILE A 13 -15.61 18.49 -18.27
CA ILE A 13 -16.57 19.26 -19.04
C ILE A 13 -16.06 19.27 -20.48
N GLY A 14 -16.72 18.51 -21.34
CA GLY A 14 -16.68 18.70 -22.79
C GLY A 14 -15.48 18.11 -23.53
N ALA A 15 -15.78 17.09 -24.35
CA ALA A 15 -15.08 16.67 -25.57
C ALA A 15 -13.56 16.39 -25.51
N ALA A 16 -13.20 15.12 -25.63
CA ALA A 16 -11.92 14.73 -26.21
C ALA A 16 -12.05 13.44 -27.03
N THR A 17 -12.59 13.58 -28.25
CA THR A 17 -12.29 12.64 -29.34
C THR A 17 -10.81 12.76 -29.70
N CYS A 18 -10.04 11.67 -29.64
CA CYS A 18 -8.71 11.64 -30.27
C CYS A 18 -8.27 10.20 -30.64
N ALA A 19 -8.26 9.88 -31.94
CA ALA A 19 -7.97 8.57 -32.54
C ALA A 19 -6.69 8.53 -33.40
N LEU A 20 -5.80 7.54 -33.20
CA LEU A 20 -4.61 6.97 -33.94
C LEU A 20 -4.31 5.68 -33.08
N TYR A 21 -3.57 4.65 -33.42
CA TYR A 21 -2.83 4.34 -34.64
C TYR A 21 -1.44 3.76 -34.35
N ALA A 22 -1.14 3.20 -33.15
CA ALA A 22 0.04 2.33 -32.89
C ALA A 22 0.06 1.75 -31.46
N ASP A 23 0.84 0.66 -31.24
CA ASP A 23 1.11 0.08 -29.92
C ASP A 23 1.88 1.09 -29.05
N PRO A 24 1.30 1.59 -27.93
CA PRO A 24 1.91 2.61 -27.09
C PRO A 24 3.29 2.21 -26.54
N GLN A 25 3.54 0.91 -26.35
CA GLN A 25 4.84 0.41 -25.90
C GLN A 25 5.86 0.37 -27.03
N SER A 26 5.45 -0.13 -28.21
CA SER A 26 6.26 -0.09 -29.45
C SER A 26 6.69 1.35 -29.77
N ASP A 27 5.74 2.28 -29.80
CA ASP A 27 5.99 3.69 -30.05
C ASP A 27 6.88 4.33 -28.98
N LEU A 28 6.68 3.97 -27.71
CA LEU A 28 7.49 4.49 -26.62
C LEU A 28 8.95 4.04 -26.75
N ALA A 29 9.17 2.74 -26.96
CA ALA A 29 10.51 2.20 -27.11
C ALA A 29 11.19 2.78 -28.36
N ASN A 30 10.48 2.89 -29.48
CA ASN A 30 10.98 3.54 -30.70
C ASN A 30 11.39 5.00 -30.43
N SER A 31 10.56 5.76 -29.71
CA SER A 31 10.84 7.16 -29.35
C SER A 31 12.04 7.29 -28.42
N ILE A 32 12.13 6.44 -27.39
CA ILE A 32 13.27 6.38 -26.48
C ILE A 32 14.53 6.03 -27.27
N TYR A 33 14.50 4.94 -28.04
CA TYR A 33 15.63 4.45 -28.82
C TYR A 33 16.14 5.51 -29.81
N THR A 34 15.24 6.24 -30.47
CA THR A 34 15.62 7.35 -31.37
C THR A 34 16.46 8.40 -30.65
N VAL A 35 16.11 8.75 -29.40
CA VAL A 35 16.92 9.68 -28.60
C VAL A 35 18.24 9.05 -28.17
N LEU A 36 18.24 7.77 -27.76
CA LEU A 36 19.48 7.06 -27.42
C LEU A 36 20.46 7.05 -28.59
N ASN A 37 19.97 6.71 -29.79
CA ASN A 37 20.78 6.69 -31.00
C ASN A 37 21.32 8.08 -31.36
N LYS A 38 20.47 9.12 -31.34
CA LYS A 38 20.88 10.50 -31.61
C LYS A 38 21.93 11.03 -30.63
N LYS A 39 21.96 10.50 -29.41
CA LYS A 39 22.90 10.88 -28.35
C LYS A 39 24.11 9.96 -28.21
N ASP A 40 24.21 8.93 -29.04
CA ASP A 40 25.25 7.89 -28.96
C ASP A 40 25.25 7.12 -27.62
N TRP A 41 24.04 6.82 -27.13
CA TRP A 41 23.80 6.19 -25.82
C TRP A 41 23.31 4.74 -25.89
N VAL A 42 23.24 4.16 -27.08
CA VAL A 42 22.75 2.78 -27.30
C VAL A 42 23.56 1.71 -26.57
N ASP A 43 24.84 2.00 -26.31
CA ASP A 43 25.76 1.12 -25.59
C ASP A 43 25.85 1.42 -24.07
N LYS A 44 25.10 2.38 -23.56
CA LYS A 44 25.13 2.74 -22.12
C LYS A 44 24.18 1.84 -21.32
N ARG A 45 24.48 1.66 -20.04
CA ARG A 45 23.65 0.90 -19.10
C ARG A 45 22.39 1.70 -18.78
N PHE A 46 21.23 1.07 -18.92
CA PHE A 46 19.96 1.71 -18.65
C PHE A 46 19.03 0.83 -17.83
N ALA A 47 18.23 1.44 -16.96
CA ALA A 47 17.13 0.76 -16.28
C ALA A 47 15.81 1.45 -16.60
N ILE A 48 14.73 0.66 -16.58
CA ILE A 48 13.37 1.14 -16.80
C ILE A 48 12.60 1.00 -15.49
N LEU A 49 11.85 2.04 -15.15
CA LEU A 49 10.94 2.09 -14.01
C LEU A 49 9.53 2.39 -14.52
N VAL A 50 8.63 1.41 -14.48
CA VAL A 50 7.23 1.65 -14.83
C VAL A 50 6.43 1.88 -13.54
N LEU A 51 5.96 3.12 -13.34
CA LEU A 51 5.38 3.59 -12.08
C LEU A 51 3.93 4.07 -12.26
N PRO A 52 3.03 3.79 -11.31
CA PRO A 52 1.63 4.19 -11.41
C PRO A 52 1.40 5.69 -11.20
N ASP A 53 1.97 6.26 -10.14
CA ASP A 53 1.69 7.63 -9.70
C ASP A 53 2.81 8.64 -10.03
N GLY A 54 3.84 8.19 -10.75
CA GLY A 54 5.03 8.98 -11.07
C GLY A 54 6.22 8.75 -10.12
N PRO A 55 7.32 9.50 -10.32
CA PRO A 55 8.63 9.19 -9.74
C PRO A 55 8.77 9.46 -8.23
N ASN A 56 7.77 10.07 -7.58
CA ASN A 56 7.86 10.48 -6.17
C ASN A 56 7.37 9.41 -5.16
N HIS A 57 6.60 8.41 -5.60
CA HIS A 57 5.93 7.42 -4.73
C HIS A 57 6.24 5.97 -5.12
N CYS A 58 7.47 5.72 -5.51
CA CYS A 58 7.94 4.40 -5.94
C CYS A 58 8.55 3.58 -4.81
N SER A 59 8.14 2.33 -4.75
CA SER A 59 8.72 1.26 -3.94
C SER A 59 8.77 0.02 -4.83
N ASP A 60 9.55 -1.00 -4.48
CA ASP A 60 9.73 -2.14 -5.38
C ASP A 60 8.44 -2.90 -5.64
N ASN A 61 7.51 -2.91 -4.67
CA ASN A 61 6.18 -3.50 -4.80
C ASN A 61 5.21 -2.69 -5.70
N ARG A 62 5.51 -1.43 -6.02
CA ARG A 62 4.66 -0.56 -6.87
C ARG A 62 5.07 -0.56 -8.34
N ARG A 63 6.18 -1.21 -8.67
CA ARG A 63 6.74 -1.23 -10.03
C ARG A 63 6.02 -2.25 -10.89
N ASN A 64 5.72 -1.88 -12.14
CA ASN A 64 5.24 -2.85 -13.11
C ASN A 64 6.43 -3.59 -13.77
N ARG A 65 7.00 -4.56 -13.04
CA ARG A 65 8.16 -5.37 -13.46
C ARG A 65 7.95 -6.06 -14.82
N LYS A 66 6.72 -6.52 -15.10
CA LYS A 66 6.38 -7.14 -16.38
C LYS A 66 6.53 -6.14 -17.54
N LYS A 67 5.96 -4.94 -17.40
CA LYS A 67 6.10 -3.87 -18.42
C LYS A 67 7.53 -3.34 -18.54
N GLU A 68 8.28 -3.29 -17.44
CA GLU A 68 9.71 -2.94 -17.48
C GLU A 68 10.49 -3.93 -18.36
N GLU A 69 10.26 -5.24 -18.16
CA GLU A 69 10.88 -6.29 -18.97
C GLU A 69 10.44 -6.23 -20.44
N GLU A 70 9.14 -6.06 -20.72
CA GLU A 70 8.62 -5.91 -22.08
C GLU A 70 9.27 -4.73 -22.82
N LEU A 71 9.33 -3.56 -22.19
CA LEU A 71 9.98 -2.36 -22.77
C LEU A 71 11.50 -2.54 -22.92
N GLY A 72 12.14 -3.20 -21.95
CA GLY A 72 13.58 -3.47 -21.99
C GLY A 72 13.95 -4.40 -23.14
N THR A 73 13.20 -5.50 -23.32
CA THR A 73 13.36 -6.43 -24.45
C THR A 73 13.11 -5.73 -25.78
N LEU A 74 12.08 -4.87 -25.85
CA LEU A 74 11.77 -4.12 -27.06
C LEU A 74 12.89 -3.11 -27.42
N LEU A 75 13.42 -2.35 -26.46
CA LEU A 75 14.60 -1.51 -26.65
C LEU A 75 15.84 -2.33 -27.06
N GLY A 76 15.99 -3.53 -26.51
CA GLY A 76 17.01 -4.49 -26.93
C GLY A 76 16.88 -4.90 -28.39
N SER A 77 15.66 -5.20 -28.85
CA SER A 77 15.38 -5.54 -30.24
C SER A 77 15.66 -4.38 -31.21
N LEU A 78 15.57 -3.15 -30.74
CA LEU A 78 15.92 -1.94 -31.49
C LEU A 78 17.44 -1.68 -31.50
N GLY A 79 18.21 -2.30 -30.61
CA GLY A 79 19.68 -2.24 -30.58
C GLY A 79 20.30 -1.63 -29.33
N ALA A 80 19.52 -1.34 -28.27
CA ALA A 80 20.08 -0.92 -26.98
C ALA A 80 20.68 -2.12 -26.24
N LYS A 81 21.93 -2.04 -25.78
CA LYS A 81 22.68 -3.26 -25.40
C LYS A 81 22.64 -3.62 -23.91
N ASN A 82 22.58 -2.63 -23.02
CA ASN A 82 22.90 -2.84 -21.60
C ASN A 82 21.70 -2.58 -20.67
N TYR A 83 20.63 -3.37 -20.81
CA TYR A 83 19.45 -3.29 -19.94
C TYR A 83 19.73 -3.88 -18.55
N VAL A 84 19.57 -3.07 -17.50
CA VAL A 84 19.83 -3.41 -16.09
C VAL A 84 18.52 -3.81 -15.40
N ARG A 85 18.48 -5.03 -14.87
CA ARG A 85 17.28 -5.65 -14.25
C ARG A 85 17.39 -5.74 -12.72
N ASP A 86 18.59 -6.02 -12.24
CA ASP A 86 18.86 -6.35 -10.84
C ASP A 86 19.15 -5.09 -10.01
N PHE A 87 18.07 -4.46 -9.56
CA PHE A 87 18.14 -3.37 -8.60
C PHE A 87 16.88 -3.26 -7.74
N SER A 88 17.07 -2.76 -6.52
CA SER A 88 16.02 -2.43 -5.56
C SER A 88 15.95 -0.91 -5.39
N VAL A 89 14.74 -0.35 -5.46
CA VAL A 89 14.50 1.06 -5.11
C VAL A 89 14.49 1.23 -3.59
N ASP A 90 13.95 0.24 -2.86
CA ASP A 90 13.76 0.32 -1.41
C ASP A 90 15.09 0.20 -0.64
N GLU A 91 15.99 -0.70 -1.07
CA GLU A 91 17.35 -0.81 -0.49
C GLU A 91 18.13 0.51 -0.64
N GLU A 92 18.05 1.13 -1.82
CA GLU A 92 18.79 2.37 -2.11
C GLU A 92 18.19 3.57 -1.37
N LYS A 93 16.86 3.58 -1.16
CA LYS A 93 16.19 4.57 -0.29
C LYS A 93 16.59 4.41 1.17
N ALA A 94 16.74 3.18 1.66
CA ALA A 94 17.18 2.94 3.03
C ALA A 94 18.58 3.50 3.31
N LEU A 95 19.46 3.52 2.30
CA LEU A 95 20.80 4.11 2.40
C LEU A 95 20.79 5.65 2.38
N LYS A 96 19.74 6.28 1.81
CA LYS A 96 19.62 7.72 1.56
C LYS A 96 18.17 8.22 1.73
N PRO A 97 17.65 8.23 2.98
CA PRO A 97 16.25 8.57 3.25
C PRO A 97 15.87 10.02 2.88
N GLU A 98 16.85 10.90 2.68
CA GLU A 98 16.64 12.29 2.27
C GLU A 98 16.19 12.47 0.81
N LEU A 99 16.28 11.43 -0.02
CA LEU A 99 15.88 11.48 -1.43
C LEU A 99 14.55 10.72 -1.64
N SER A 100 13.52 11.43 -2.11
CA SER A 100 12.20 10.83 -2.36
C SER A 100 11.97 10.31 -3.79
N ASN A 101 12.70 10.85 -4.77
CA ASN A 101 12.53 10.56 -6.20
C ASN A 101 13.37 9.33 -6.64
N CYS A 102 12.74 8.28 -7.19
CA CYS A 102 13.43 7.01 -7.52
C CYS A 102 14.57 7.15 -8.53
N PRO A 103 14.39 7.79 -9.69
CA PRO A 103 15.48 8.11 -10.60
C PRO A 103 16.71 8.66 -9.90
N THR A 104 16.52 9.63 -9.00
CA THR A 104 17.62 10.26 -8.27
C THR A 104 18.31 9.28 -7.33
N VAL A 105 17.54 8.46 -6.62
CA VAL A 105 18.06 7.42 -5.73
C VAL A 105 18.90 6.40 -6.51
N LEU A 106 18.39 5.89 -7.64
CA LEU A 106 19.06 4.86 -8.44
C LEU A 106 20.28 5.37 -9.20
N LEU A 107 20.27 6.59 -9.72
CA LEU A 107 21.41 7.13 -10.48
C LEU A 107 22.67 7.27 -9.61
N LYS A 108 22.51 7.51 -8.30
CA LYS A 108 23.65 7.62 -7.38
C LYS A 108 24.38 6.30 -7.16
N THR A 109 23.73 5.17 -7.42
CA THR A 109 24.30 3.82 -7.27
C THR A 109 25.35 3.49 -8.33
N LYS A 110 25.37 4.24 -9.43
CA LYS A 110 26.16 3.96 -10.65
C LYS A 110 25.89 2.58 -11.26
N LYS A 111 24.79 1.89 -10.90
CA LYS A 111 24.35 0.63 -11.52
C LYS A 111 23.83 0.84 -12.95
N ALA A 112 23.20 1.99 -13.21
CA ALA A 112 22.79 2.43 -14.54
C ALA A 112 23.39 3.81 -14.85
N ASP A 113 23.65 4.06 -16.13
CA ASP A 113 24.15 5.35 -16.63
C ASP A 113 23.00 6.34 -16.85
N PHE A 114 21.81 5.84 -17.16
CA PHE A 114 20.56 6.61 -17.14
C PHE A 114 19.36 5.73 -16.75
N ILE A 115 18.28 6.37 -16.31
CA ILE A 115 17.01 5.76 -15.91
C ILE A 115 15.90 6.29 -16.81
N VAL A 116 15.09 5.38 -17.35
CA VAL A 116 13.84 5.73 -18.01
C VAL A 116 12.70 5.44 -17.04
N THR A 117 11.98 6.45 -16.59
CA THR A 117 10.69 6.21 -15.92
C THR A 117 9.56 6.28 -16.92
N VAL A 118 8.60 5.40 -16.79
CA VAL A 118 7.39 5.40 -17.58
C VAL A 118 6.21 5.50 -16.64
N VAL A 119 5.39 6.53 -16.84
CA VAL A 119 4.17 6.74 -16.07
C VAL A 119 2.98 6.44 -16.97
N ILE A 120 2.12 5.53 -16.55
CA ILE A 120 0.92 5.15 -17.30
C ILE A 120 -0.26 5.89 -16.70
N LYS A 121 -0.84 6.84 -17.44
CA LYS A 121 -2.05 7.56 -17.01
C LYS A 121 -3.17 7.31 -18.01
N ALA A 122 -4.19 6.57 -17.59
CA ALA A 122 -5.34 6.21 -18.43
C ALA A 122 -4.93 5.61 -19.79
N GLY A 123 -3.92 4.72 -19.79
CA GLY A 123 -3.38 4.12 -21.01
C GLY A 123 -2.41 5.00 -21.81
N VAL A 124 -2.18 6.25 -21.40
CA VAL A 124 -1.14 7.10 -22.00
C VAL A 124 0.18 6.85 -21.29
N TYR A 125 1.14 6.32 -22.03
CA TYR A 125 2.48 6.07 -21.54
C TYR A 125 3.33 7.34 -21.70
N LYS A 126 3.81 7.87 -20.57
CA LYS A 126 4.72 9.02 -20.53
C LYS A 126 6.09 8.57 -20.06
N GLY A 127 7.04 8.52 -20.97
CA GLY A 127 8.45 8.26 -20.66
C GLY A 127 9.16 9.53 -20.21
N PHE A 128 10.05 9.39 -19.25
CA PHE A 128 10.96 10.45 -18.79
C PHE A 128 12.35 9.83 -18.66
N LEU A 129 13.35 10.46 -19.26
CA LEU A 129 14.73 9.98 -19.21
C LEU A 129 15.57 10.87 -18.28
N TYR A 130 16.29 10.24 -17.35
CA TYR A 130 17.09 10.86 -16.29
C TYR A 130 18.51 10.29 -16.25
N GLY A 131 19.55 11.09 -16.00
CA GLY A 131 20.94 10.63 -16.01
C GLY A 131 21.97 11.75 -15.79
N PRO A 132 23.14 11.47 -15.18
CA PRO A 132 24.20 12.45 -14.94
C PRO A 132 24.80 13.07 -16.20
N ILE A 133 24.68 12.41 -17.38
CA ILE A 133 25.13 12.93 -18.68
C ILE A 133 24.14 13.99 -19.24
N LEU A 134 23.01 14.25 -18.58
CA LEU A 134 21.94 15.12 -19.08
C LEU A 134 22.05 16.60 -18.72
N GLU A 135 23.06 17.06 -17.97
CA GLU A 135 23.08 18.43 -17.40
C GLU A 135 21.75 18.80 -16.68
N ASN A 136 21.07 17.83 -16.05
CA ASN A 136 19.73 17.99 -15.47
C ASN A 136 18.58 18.30 -16.46
N ARG A 137 18.69 17.97 -17.75
CA ARG A 137 17.56 18.08 -18.70
C ARG A 137 16.69 16.83 -18.71
N GLU A 138 15.40 17.00 -18.46
CA GLU A 138 14.38 15.96 -18.58
C GLU A 138 13.90 15.87 -20.03
N PHE A 139 14.05 14.70 -20.67
CA PHE A 139 13.41 14.43 -21.97
C PHE A 139 12.07 13.73 -21.72
N GLN A 140 10.99 14.36 -22.14
CA GLN A 140 9.64 13.82 -22.06
C GLN A 140 9.29 13.13 -23.37
N PHE A 141 8.88 11.87 -23.27
CA PHE A 141 8.40 11.05 -24.37
C PHE A 141 6.91 10.81 -24.16
N SER A 142 6.11 11.14 -25.16
CA SER A 142 4.71 10.72 -25.25
C SER A 142 4.57 9.80 -26.44
N SER A 143 4.04 8.59 -26.24
CA SER A 143 3.81 7.63 -27.31
C SER A 143 2.32 7.34 -27.49
N GLY A 144 1.96 7.03 -28.75
CA GLY A 144 0.78 6.29 -29.18
C GLY A 144 -0.59 6.88 -28.85
N LYS A 145 -1.54 6.75 -29.79
CA LYS A 145 -2.97 6.91 -29.46
C LYS A 145 -3.58 5.52 -29.20
N VAL A 146 -4.68 5.51 -28.47
CA VAL A 146 -5.21 4.31 -27.80
C VAL A 146 -5.89 3.37 -28.80
N ASP A 147 -5.48 2.10 -28.84
CA ASP A 147 -6.24 1.04 -29.53
C ASP A 147 -7.58 0.81 -28.81
N PRO A 148 -8.74 1.06 -29.44
CA PRO A 148 -10.05 0.83 -28.83
C PRO A 148 -10.28 -0.63 -28.42
N SER A 149 -9.61 -1.59 -29.07
CA SER A 149 -9.71 -3.02 -28.71
C SER A 149 -9.10 -3.31 -27.33
N LEU A 150 -8.14 -2.49 -26.92
CA LEU A 150 -7.49 -2.53 -25.62
C LEU A 150 -8.16 -1.63 -24.59
N GLN A 151 -9.28 -0.98 -24.92
CA GLN A 151 -10.07 -0.19 -23.98
C GLN A 151 -11.24 -0.98 -23.41
N ALA A 152 -11.48 -0.78 -22.12
CA ALA A 152 -12.72 -1.06 -21.44
C ALA A 152 -13.54 0.22 -21.33
N ASN A 153 -14.85 0.09 -21.44
CA ASN A 153 -15.78 1.16 -21.09
C ASN A 153 -16.21 0.95 -19.64
N LEU A 154 -15.97 1.95 -18.81
CA LEU A 154 -16.50 2.03 -17.47
C LEU A 154 -17.69 2.98 -17.46
N LEU A 155 -18.76 2.62 -16.76
CA LEU A 155 -19.88 3.51 -16.52
C LEU A 155 -19.84 3.99 -15.08
N LEU A 156 -19.66 5.30 -14.90
CA LEU A 156 -19.63 5.95 -13.59
C LEU A 156 -21.00 6.53 -13.32
N GLU A 157 -21.69 5.96 -12.36
CA GLU A 157 -22.95 6.49 -11.86
C GLU A 157 -22.62 7.47 -10.70
N THR A 158 -23.28 8.62 -10.70
CA THR A 158 -23.16 9.60 -9.61
C THR A 158 -24.54 10.07 -9.21
N GLU A 159 -24.75 10.34 -7.92
CA GLU A 159 -26.05 10.73 -7.40
C GLU A 159 -26.55 12.02 -8.08
N GLY A 160 -27.77 11.97 -8.61
CA GLY A 160 -28.45 13.13 -9.23
C GLY A 160 -27.87 13.56 -10.58
N LYS A 161 -27.07 12.73 -11.26
CA LYS A 161 -26.52 13.03 -12.59
C LYS A 161 -26.63 11.83 -13.53
N GLU A 162 -26.64 12.13 -14.82
CA GLU A 162 -26.52 11.10 -15.86
C GLU A 162 -25.21 10.33 -15.73
N PRO A 163 -25.21 9.00 -15.94
CA PRO A 163 -24.00 8.20 -15.92
C PRO A 163 -22.95 8.68 -16.93
N ILE A 164 -21.68 8.64 -16.53
CA ILE A 164 -20.55 9.09 -17.36
C ILE A 164 -19.79 7.86 -17.85
N GLU A 165 -19.68 7.70 -19.17
CA GLU A 165 -18.81 6.68 -19.76
C GLU A 165 -17.35 7.14 -19.74
N LEU A 166 -16.46 6.30 -19.21
CA LEU A 166 -15.01 6.47 -19.25
C LEU A 166 -14.36 5.33 -20.03
N LYS A 167 -13.53 5.67 -21.01
CA LYS A 167 -12.72 4.69 -21.73
C LYS A 167 -11.35 4.56 -21.09
N ILE A 168 -11.05 3.38 -20.56
CA ILE A 168 -9.83 3.09 -19.82
C ILE A 168 -9.13 1.91 -20.46
N HIS A 169 -7.80 1.97 -20.55
CA HIS A 169 -7.03 0.85 -21.10
C HIS A 169 -7.06 -0.36 -20.13
N LYS A 170 -7.22 -1.57 -20.67
CA LYS A 170 -7.45 -2.81 -19.90
C LYS A 170 -6.26 -3.20 -19.01
N ASP A 171 -5.04 -2.82 -19.38
CA ASP A 171 -3.81 -3.12 -18.62
C ASP A 171 -3.53 -2.16 -17.44
N VAL A 172 -4.48 -1.27 -17.11
CA VAL A 172 -4.31 -0.34 -15.99
C VAL A 172 -4.20 -1.13 -14.69
N ARG A 173 -3.07 -0.97 -13.97
CA ARG A 173 -2.86 -1.63 -12.66
C ARG A 173 -3.34 -0.82 -11.48
N ASN A 174 -3.37 0.51 -11.61
CA ASN A 174 -3.74 1.43 -10.54
C ASN A 174 -4.63 2.51 -11.14
N LEU A 175 -5.84 2.65 -10.63
CA LEU A 175 -6.84 3.57 -11.17
C LEU A 175 -7.33 4.51 -10.06
N LYS A 176 -7.00 5.80 -10.15
CA LYS A 176 -7.61 6.82 -9.30
C LYS A 176 -8.75 7.53 -10.02
N ILE A 177 -9.95 7.43 -9.47
CA ILE A 177 -11.14 8.11 -9.97
C ILE A 177 -11.43 9.30 -9.09
N ARG A 178 -11.73 10.44 -9.72
CA ARG A 178 -12.10 11.68 -9.04
C ARG A 178 -13.49 12.12 -9.43
N ALA A 179 -14.50 11.48 -8.85
CA ALA A 179 -15.90 11.79 -9.05
C ALA A 179 -16.59 11.99 -7.71
N LYS A 180 -17.00 13.23 -7.41
CA LYS A 180 -17.86 13.50 -6.25
C LYS A 180 -19.21 12.81 -6.43
N PHE A 181 -19.82 12.36 -5.33
CA PHE A 181 -21.12 11.67 -5.33
C PHE A 181 -21.12 10.35 -6.10
N LEU A 182 -19.96 9.70 -6.26
CA LEU A 182 -19.85 8.39 -6.88
C LEU A 182 -20.64 7.36 -6.09
N ASN A 183 -21.55 6.64 -6.76
CA ASN A 183 -22.36 5.58 -6.14
C ASN A 183 -22.02 4.18 -6.70
N ARG A 184 -21.59 4.08 -7.96
CA ARG A 184 -21.28 2.82 -8.62
C ARG A 184 -20.34 3.04 -9.80
N ILE A 185 -19.48 2.06 -10.03
CA ILE A 185 -18.75 1.89 -11.29
C ILE A 185 -19.06 0.51 -11.83
N THR A 186 -19.45 0.42 -13.11
CA THR A 186 -19.58 -0.85 -13.83
C THR A 186 -18.55 -0.95 -14.95
N GLY A 187 -18.21 -2.17 -15.37
CA GLY A 187 -17.19 -2.46 -16.38
C GLY A 187 -15.79 -2.74 -15.81
N MET A 188 -15.65 -2.83 -14.48
CA MET A 188 -14.37 -3.05 -13.81
C MET A 188 -13.76 -4.42 -14.12
N SER A 189 -14.61 -5.43 -14.31
CA SER A 189 -14.22 -6.78 -14.76
C SER A 189 -13.36 -6.77 -16.04
N ALA A 190 -13.55 -5.80 -16.94
CA ALA A 190 -12.78 -5.70 -18.18
C ALA A 190 -11.32 -5.22 -17.99
N LEU A 191 -10.95 -4.63 -16.84
CA LEU A 191 -9.61 -4.09 -16.55
C LEU A 191 -8.64 -5.16 -16.04
N THR A 192 -8.25 -6.11 -16.90
CA THR A 192 -7.63 -7.41 -16.54
C THR A 192 -6.44 -7.34 -15.58
N ASP A 193 -5.70 -6.24 -15.57
CA ASP A 193 -4.48 -6.10 -14.78
C ASP A 193 -4.67 -5.18 -13.55
N LEU A 194 -5.89 -4.68 -13.29
CA LEU A 194 -6.16 -3.76 -12.18
C LEU A 194 -5.93 -4.41 -10.82
N GLU A 195 -5.05 -3.81 -10.04
CA GLU A 195 -4.65 -4.23 -8.69
C GLU A 195 -5.18 -3.28 -7.63
N GLU A 196 -5.11 -1.95 -7.86
CA GLU A 196 -5.56 -0.93 -6.91
C GLU A 196 -6.59 0.02 -7.54
N LEU A 197 -7.76 0.14 -6.90
CA LEU A 197 -8.74 1.18 -7.16
C LEU A 197 -8.71 2.25 -6.07
N ARG A 198 -8.56 3.51 -6.47
CA ARG A 198 -8.51 4.67 -5.59
C ARG A 198 -9.69 5.61 -5.82
N VAL A 199 -10.50 5.78 -4.78
CA VAL A 199 -11.64 6.71 -4.69
C VAL A 199 -11.56 7.54 -3.40
N ASP A 200 -10.33 7.82 -2.96
CA ASP A 200 -10.00 8.65 -1.80
C ASP A 200 -10.20 10.15 -2.07
N GLU A 201 -10.53 10.91 -1.01
CA GLU A 201 -10.65 12.38 -1.03
C GLU A 201 -11.80 12.92 -1.91
N LEU A 202 -12.96 12.26 -1.90
CA LEU A 202 -14.12 12.55 -2.76
C LEU A 202 -15.36 13.02 -2.02
N GLU A 203 -15.26 13.22 -0.71
CA GLU A 203 -16.38 13.61 0.17
C GLU A 203 -17.52 12.56 0.17
N LEU A 204 -17.19 11.28 -0.07
CA LEU A 204 -18.17 10.19 -0.12
C LEU A 204 -18.77 9.95 1.26
N GLN A 205 -20.08 9.70 1.28
CA GLN A 205 -20.80 9.30 2.51
C GLN A 205 -21.05 7.80 2.57
N ASN A 206 -21.02 7.12 1.42
CA ASN A 206 -21.23 5.67 1.27
C ASN A 206 -20.10 5.07 0.42
N ILE A 207 -19.89 3.75 0.56
CA ILE A 207 -18.96 3.00 -0.29
C ILE A 207 -19.60 2.80 -1.68
N PRO A 208 -18.96 3.21 -2.78
CA PRO A 208 -19.48 2.94 -4.11
C PRO A 208 -19.45 1.44 -4.42
N LYS A 209 -20.41 0.95 -5.20
CA LYS A 209 -20.42 -0.46 -5.63
C LYS A 209 -19.55 -0.67 -6.88
N PHE A 210 -18.89 -1.83 -6.96
CA PHE A 210 -18.01 -2.20 -8.06
C PHE A 210 -18.33 -3.63 -8.56
N ASP A 211 -17.94 -3.95 -9.80
CA ASP A 211 -18.17 -5.25 -10.44
C ASP A 211 -16.86 -5.95 -10.83
N PHE A 212 -15.98 -6.13 -9.85
CA PHE A 212 -14.74 -6.91 -10.04
C PHE A 212 -15.03 -8.41 -10.13
N ASP A 213 -14.23 -9.12 -10.94
CA ASP A 213 -14.26 -10.58 -11.11
C ASP A 213 -12.98 -11.27 -10.60
N ARG A 214 -12.10 -10.50 -9.95
CA ARG A 214 -10.77 -10.91 -9.46
C ARG A 214 -10.35 -10.08 -8.24
N PRO A 215 -9.43 -10.57 -7.40
CA PRO A 215 -9.00 -9.86 -6.21
C PRO A 215 -8.44 -8.46 -6.50
N TYR A 216 -8.83 -7.47 -5.70
CA TYR A 216 -8.32 -6.09 -5.80
C TYR A 216 -8.13 -5.42 -4.44
N GLU A 217 -7.31 -4.36 -4.45
CA GLU A 217 -7.12 -3.41 -3.36
C GLU A 217 -8.03 -2.18 -3.57
N LEU A 218 -8.73 -1.77 -2.53
CA LEU A 218 -9.60 -0.59 -2.54
C LEU A 218 -9.09 0.46 -1.57
N ALA A 219 -8.72 1.64 -2.08
CA ALA A 219 -8.40 2.80 -1.25
C ALA A 219 -9.53 3.84 -1.36
N ILE A 220 -10.22 4.07 -0.24
CA ILE A 220 -11.34 5.01 -0.09
C ILE A 220 -11.16 5.91 1.15
N PHE A 221 -9.90 6.09 1.55
CA PHE A 221 -9.56 6.90 2.71
C PHE A 221 -9.90 8.39 2.53
N HIS A 222 -9.98 9.12 3.63
CA HIS A 222 -10.26 10.56 3.65
C HIS A 222 -11.57 10.94 2.94
N ASN A 223 -12.65 10.27 3.35
CA ASN A 223 -14.03 10.57 2.96
C ASN A 223 -14.85 10.85 4.23
N TYR A 224 -16.18 10.86 4.11
CA TYR A 224 -17.13 11.06 5.21
C TYR A 224 -18.00 9.81 5.45
N ILE A 225 -17.47 8.62 5.15
CA ILE A 225 -18.20 7.37 5.30
C ILE A 225 -18.41 7.09 6.78
N LYS A 226 -19.64 6.81 7.17
CA LYS A 226 -20.02 6.52 8.55
C LYS A 226 -20.57 5.11 8.68
N ASP A 227 -21.60 4.83 7.89
CA ASP A 227 -22.32 3.57 7.92
C ASP A 227 -21.70 2.61 6.89
N ILE A 228 -21.43 1.38 7.32
CA ILE A 228 -20.85 0.31 6.49
C ILE A 228 -21.63 -0.97 6.75
N HIS A 229 -21.88 -1.69 5.67
CA HIS A 229 -22.45 -3.03 5.71
C HIS A 229 -21.51 -4.02 5.02
N ALA A 230 -21.60 -5.31 5.37
CA ALA A 230 -20.73 -6.33 4.79
C ALA A 230 -20.89 -6.44 3.26
N ASP A 231 -22.08 -6.20 2.74
CA ASP A 231 -22.43 -6.21 1.32
C ASP A 231 -22.02 -4.93 0.56
N ASP A 232 -21.39 -3.96 1.23
CA ASP A 232 -20.68 -2.84 0.58
C ASP A 232 -19.42 -3.27 -0.13
N PHE A 233 -18.86 -4.41 0.26
CA PHE A 233 -17.73 -5.01 -0.40
C PHE A 233 -18.19 -6.22 -1.22
N ASP A 234 -17.74 -6.29 -2.46
CA ASP A 234 -17.96 -7.48 -3.28
C ASP A 234 -17.07 -8.65 -2.78
N GLN A 235 -17.24 -9.82 -3.40
CA GLN A 235 -16.52 -11.04 -3.00
C GLN A 235 -15.03 -11.05 -3.38
N ASN A 236 -14.53 -9.98 -3.98
CA ASN A 236 -13.19 -9.86 -4.53
C ASN A 236 -12.32 -8.81 -3.82
N ALA A 237 -12.91 -7.94 -2.99
CA ALA A 237 -12.13 -7.02 -2.16
C ALA A 237 -11.25 -7.81 -1.16
N PHE A 238 -9.92 -7.76 -1.32
CA PHE A 238 -8.99 -8.46 -0.41
C PHE A 238 -8.19 -7.52 0.49
N SER A 239 -7.97 -6.27 0.06
CA SER A 239 -7.29 -5.24 0.84
C SER A 239 -8.11 -3.96 0.77
N VAL A 240 -8.44 -3.36 1.92
CA VAL A 240 -9.30 -2.18 1.99
C VAL A 240 -8.66 -1.12 2.89
N ASP A 241 -8.45 0.08 2.36
CA ASP A 241 -8.10 1.28 3.12
C ASP A 241 -9.27 2.25 3.18
N ILE A 242 -9.93 2.25 4.34
CA ILE A 242 -11.06 3.10 4.73
C ILE A 242 -10.65 4.06 5.85
N SER A 243 -9.35 4.35 5.99
CA SER A 243 -8.84 5.26 7.01
C SER A 243 -9.36 6.69 6.86
N ARG A 244 -9.33 7.47 7.96
CA ARG A 244 -9.76 8.89 7.94
C ARG A 244 -11.20 9.08 7.47
N ASN A 245 -12.11 8.23 7.93
CA ASN A 245 -13.56 8.35 7.73
C ASN A 245 -14.24 8.61 9.10
N LEU A 246 -15.54 8.32 9.22
CA LEU A 246 -16.36 8.57 10.41
C LEU A 246 -16.94 7.29 11.01
N ILE A 247 -16.36 6.12 10.74
CA ILE A 247 -16.89 4.80 11.11
C ILE A 247 -16.83 4.61 12.63
N GLU A 248 -17.94 4.20 13.25
CA GLU A 248 -18.08 4.13 14.72
C GLU A 248 -18.12 2.71 15.31
N ASP A 249 -18.50 1.71 14.51
CA ASP A 249 -18.58 0.31 14.92
C ASP A 249 -17.91 -0.65 13.92
N ASP A 250 -17.68 -1.88 14.37
CA ASP A 250 -17.05 -2.94 13.61
C ASP A 250 -18.02 -4.10 13.28
N SER A 251 -19.33 -3.95 13.49
CA SER A 251 -20.30 -5.04 13.39
C SER A 251 -20.35 -5.69 12.01
N TRP A 252 -20.26 -4.88 10.96
CA TRP A 252 -20.18 -5.30 9.56
C TRP A 252 -19.00 -6.26 9.29
N PHE A 253 -17.93 -6.18 10.08
CA PHE A 253 -16.76 -7.01 9.91
C PHE A 253 -16.97 -8.47 10.37
N CYS A 254 -18.03 -8.74 11.13
CA CYS A 254 -18.39 -10.10 11.53
C CYS A 254 -18.75 -10.98 10.32
N ASP A 255 -19.30 -10.38 9.26
CA ASP A 255 -19.81 -11.09 8.08
C ASP A 255 -18.87 -10.99 6.86
N ILE A 256 -17.68 -10.39 7.03
CA ILE A 256 -16.66 -10.30 5.97
C ILE A 256 -15.80 -11.56 5.94
N SER A 257 -15.68 -12.19 4.76
CA SER A 257 -14.86 -13.40 4.55
C SER A 257 -13.70 -13.21 3.57
N THR A 258 -13.70 -12.11 2.81
CA THR A 258 -12.80 -11.90 1.66
C THR A 258 -11.62 -10.98 1.98
N ILE A 259 -11.85 -9.97 2.83
CA ILE A 259 -10.83 -9.00 3.22
C ILE A 259 -9.77 -9.67 4.09
N LYS A 260 -8.50 -9.55 3.69
CA LYS A 260 -7.32 -10.03 4.41
C LYS A 260 -6.52 -8.90 5.03
N GLU A 261 -6.52 -7.72 4.40
CA GLU A 261 -5.86 -6.52 4.91
C GLU A 261 -6.87 -5.39 5.09
N ILE A 262 -6.93 -4.81 6.29
CA ILE A 262 -7.82 -3.70 6.60
C ILE A 262 -7.07 -2.54 7.26
N TYR A 263 -7.21 -1.37 6.68
CA TYR A 263 -6.72 -0.10 7.21
C TYR A 263 -7.91 0.78 7.57
N ILE A 264 -8.16 0.96 8.86
CA ILE A 264 -9.28 1.74 9.41
C ILE A 264 -8.79 2.76 10.45
N PHE A 265 -7.51 3.13 10.41
CA PHE A 265 -6.93 4.10 11.32
C PHE A 265 -7.57 5.50 11.16
N ARG A 266 -7.58 6.29 12.24
CA ARG A 266 -8.22 7.63 12.28
C ARG A 266 -9.71 7.60 11.91
N ASN A 267 -10.45 6.66 12.49
CA ASN A 267 -11.92 6.63 12.46
C ASN A 267 -12.47 6.95 13.85
N LYS A 268 -13.68 6.48 14.16
CA LYS A 268 -14.35 6.68 15.44
C LYS A 268 -14.72 5.36 16.14
N LEU A 269 -14.07 4.25 15.79
CA LEU A 269 -14.38 2.92 16.33
C LEU A 269 -14.33 2.93 17.85
N ARG A 270 -15.35 2.35 18.50
CA ARG A 270 -15.42 2.21 19.97
C ARG A 270 -15.18 0.78 20.46
N THR A 271 -15.39 -0.19 19.58
CA THR A 271 -15.20 -1.63 19.79
C THR A 271 -14.33 -2.22 18.68
N ALA A 272 -13.83 -3.44 18.90
CA ALA A 272 -13.08 -4.20 17.91
C ALA A 272 -13.39 -5.71 18.02
N ASP A 273 -14.60 -6.05 18.45
CA ASP A 273 -14.99 -7.43 18.77
C ASP A 273 -15.06 -8.32 17.52
N CYS A 274 -15.74 -7.85 16.47
CA CYS A 274 -15.83 -8.52 15.18
C CYS A 274 -14.48 -8.47 14.46
N LEU A 275 -13.81 -7.31 14.48
CA LEU A 275 -12.49 -7.10 13.87
C LEU A 275 -11.47 -8.13 14.37
N LEU A 276 -11.42 -8.33 15.69
CA LEU A 276 -10.46 -9.24 16.32
C LEU A 276 -10.89 -10.71 16.27
N SER A 277 -12.18 -11.00 16.13
CA SER A 277 -12.70 -12.37 16.09
C SER A 277 -12.75 -12.96 14.67
N ASN A 278 -12.44 -12.18 13.63
CA ASN A 278 -12.50 -12.60 12.23
C ASN A 278 -11.35 -13.56 11.86
N ASP A 279 -11.70 -14.72 11.30
CA ASP A 279 -10.75 -15.80 10.99
C ASP A 279 -10.09 -15.69 9.60
N HIS A 280 -10.43 -14.68 8.80
CA HIS A 280 -9.89 -14.46 7.45
C HIS A 280 -8.77 -13.42 7.42
N VAL A 281 -8.83 -12.43 8.32
CA VAL A 281 -7.99 -11.25 8.28
C VAL A 281 -6.59 -11.54 8.78
N GLU A 282 -5.61 -11.04 8.06
CA GLU A 282 -4.18 -11.23 8.32
C GLU A 282 -3.52 -9.97 8.86
N LYS A 283 -4.01 -8.79 8.47
CA LYS A 283 -3.41 -7.51 8.82
C LYS A 283 -4.47 -6.47 9.15
N VAL A 284 -4.36 -5.89 10.33
CA VAL A 284 -5.25 -4.86 10.85
C VAL A 284 -4.44 -3.63 11.25
N LYS A 285 -4.77 -2.47 10.68
CA LYS A 285 -4.29 -1.16 11.15
C LYS A 285 -5.46 -0.29 11.58
N SER A 286 -5.66 -0.14 12.88
CA SER A 286 -6.81 0.55 13.48
C SER A 286 -6.38 1.57 14.55
N SER A 287 -5.18 2.14 14.38
CA SER A 287 -4.67 3.17 15.28
C SER A 287 -5.46 4.48 15.22
N PHE A 288 -5.38 5.30 16.27
CA PHE A 288 -6.11 6.58 16.35
C PHE A 288 -7.64 6.41 16.22
N ASN A 289 -8.22 5.48 16.97
CA ASN A 289 -9.66 5.34 17.13
C ASN A 289 -10.05 5.63 18.61
N TYR A 290 -11.29 5.33 19.00
CA TYR A 290 -11.76 5.44 20.39
C TYR A 290 -12.03 4.07 21.02
N ILE A 291 -11.31 3.04 20.58
CA ILE A 291 -11.51 1.66 21.04
C ILE A 291 -11.12 1.62 22.51
N SER A 292 -12.07 1.30 23.37
CA SER A 292 -11.83 1.24 24.83
C SER A 292 -12.27 -0.07 25.45
N ASN A 293 -13.15 -0.78 24.75
CA ASN A 293 -13.72 -2.04 25.20
C ASN A 293 -13.47 -3.12 24.15
N ILE A 294 -12.82 -4.20 24.57
CA ILE A 294 -12.61 -5.41 23.77
C ILE A 294 -13.22 -6.57 24.57
N LYS A 295 -14.34 -7.08 24.08
CA LYS A 295 -15.07 -8.24 24.61
C LYS A 295 -14.81 -9.51 23.79
N ALA A 296 -14.05 -9.41 22.70
CA ALA A 296 -13.61 -10.56 21.91
C ALA A 296 -13.06 -11.67 22.82
N ARG A 297 -13.69 -12.85 22.76
CA ARG A 297 -13.29 -14.03 23.54
C ARG A 297 -12.28 -14.90 22.81
N LYS A 298 -12.11 -14.67 21.51
CA LYS A 298 -11.13 -15.31 20.63
C LYS A 298 -10.42 -14.23 19.83
N LEU A 299 -9.21 -14.56 19.37
CA LEU A 299 -8.53 -13.78 18.34
C LEU A 299 -8.49 -14.61 17.06
N GLY A 300 -8.69 -13.94 15.93
CA GLY A 300 -8.68 -14.55 14.60
C GLY A 300 -7.39 -15.31 14.35
N LYS A 301 -7.50 -16.58 13.93
CA LYS A 301 -6.34 -17.47 13.79
C LYS A 301 -5.34 -17.02 12.72
N LYS A 302 -5.79 -16.23 11.75
CA LYS A 302 -4.97 -15.74 10.64
C LYS A 302 -4.34 -14.38 10.88
N ILE A 303 -4.72 -13.66 11.93
CA ILE A 303 -4.18 -12.32 12.22
C ILE A 303 -2.69 -12.48 12.51
N LYS A 304 -1.86 -11.86 11.67
CA LYS A 304 -0.40 -11.80 11.79
C LYS A 304 0.06 -10.44 12.30
N PHE A 305 -0.60 -9.37 11.87
CA PHE A 305 -0.23 -7.99 12.20
C PHE A 305 -1.44 -7.27 12.78
N LEU A 306 -1.32 -6.76 14.00
CA LEU A 306 -2.38 -6.03 14.68
C LEU A 306 -1.84 -4.73 15.26
N ASP A 307 -2.30 -3.59 14.72
CA ASP A 307 -2.06 -2.26 15.27
C ASP A 307 -3.37 -1.67 15.81
N LEU A 308 -3.43 -1.54 17.13
CA LEU A 308 -4.48 -0.83 17.87
C LEU A 308 -3.89 0.31 18.71
N SER A 309 -2.72 0.85 18.31
CA SER A 309 -2.07 1.94 19.04
C SER A 309 -2.92 3.22 19.04
N TYR A 310 -2.66 4.13 19.97
CA TYR A 310 -3.41 5.41 20.09
C TYR A 310 -4.92 5.19 20.17
N ASN A 311 -5.35 4.39 21.15
CA ASN A 311 -6.75 4.13 21.46
C ASN A 311 -6.98 4.34 22.98
N GLY A 312 -8.17 3.94 23.46
CA GLY A 312 -8.56 4.00 24.86
C GLY A 312 -8.53 2.64 25.58
N ILE A 313 -7.79 1.65 25.07
CA ILE A 313 -7.92 0.25 25.50
C ILE A 313 -7.43 0.09 26.93
N ARG A 314 -8.28 -0.50 27.78
CA ARG A 314 -8.01 -0.72 29.21
C ARG A 314 -7.54 -2.13 29.54
N SER A 315 -8.04 -3.10 28.78
CA SER A 315 -7.73 -4.53 28.93
C SER A 315 -7.63 -5.18 27.55
N PHE A 316 -6.79 -6.19 27.43
CA PHE A 316 -6.62 -6.98 26.21
C PHE A 316 -6.79 -8.47 26.54
N PRO A 317 -7.41 -9.29 25.67
CA PRO A 317 -7.66 -10.71 25.92
C PRO A 317 -6.37 -11.55 25.77
N TRP A 318 -5.38 -11.35 26.64
CA TRP A 318 -4.08 -12.03 26.61
C TRP A 318 -4.18 -13.55 26.54
N ASN A 319 -5.18 -14.14 27.20
CA ASN A 319 -5.40 -15.58 27.19
C ASN A 319 -5.81 -16.13 25.81
N ALA A 320 -6.41 -15.31 24.95
CA ALA A 320 -6.81 -15.70 23.59
C ALA A 320 -5.66 -15.53 22.57
N LEU A 321 -4.56 -14.88 22.95
CA LEU A 321 -3.40 -14.64 22.08
C LEU A 321 -2.71 -15.95 21.67
N ASN A 322 -2.67 -16.94 22.56
CA ASN A 322 -2.02 -18.23 22.34
C ASN A 322 -2.65 -19.07 21.20
N GLU A 323 -3.88 -18.77 20.78
CA GLU A 323 -4.61 -19.43 19.69
C GLU A 323 -4.47 -18.69 18.34
N SER A 324 -3.83 -17.51 18.33
CA SER A 324 -3.65 -16.70 17.12
C SER A 324 -2.37 -17.06 16.35
N GLY A 325 -2.28 -16.63 15.08
CA GLY A 325 -1.05 -16.67 14.27
C GLY A 325 -0.22 -15.39 14.36
N MET A 326 -0.39 -14.60 15.42
CA MET A 326 0.12 -13.23 15.51
C MET A 326 1.64 -13.17 15.55
N LYS A 327 2.19 -12.24 14.78
CA LYS A 327 3.63 -11.95 14.66
C LYS A 327 3.98 -10.58 15.24
N ASP A 328 3.17 -9.58 14.95
CA ASP A 328 3.42 -8.20 15.35
C ASP A 328 2.18 -7.60 16.00
N LEU A 329 2.35 -7.16 17.25
CA LEU A 329 1.28 -6.58 18.06
C LEU A 329 1.69 -5.18 18.54
N ASN A 330 0.95 -4.15 18.13
CA ASN A 330 1.12 -2.81 18.63
C ASN A 330 -0.13 -2.37 19.42
N LEU A 331 0.06 -2.19 20.73
CA LEU A 331 -0.91 -1.66 21.68
C LEU A 331 -0.39 -0.39 22.36
N SER A 332 0.66 0.25 21.81
CA SER A 332 1.24 1.46 22.40
C SER A 332 0.23 2.59 22.51
N ASN A 333 0.47 3.54 23.42
CA ASN A 333 -0.38 4.72 23.60
C ASN A 333 -1.86 4.34 23.87
N ASN A 334 -2.05 3.49 24.87
CA ASN A 334 -3.36 3.05 25.36
C ASN A 334 -3.43 3.24 26.89
N HIS A 335 -4.44 2.66 27.53
CA HIS A 335 -4.68 2.74 28.97
C HIS A 335 -4.61 1.36 29.63
N LEU A 336 -3.76 0.47 29.13
CA LEU A 336 -3.60 -0.89 29.66
C LEU A 336 -2.96 -0.84 31.05
N TYR A 337 -3.65 -1.38 32.06
CA TYR A 337 -3.14 -1.49 33.44
C TYR A 337 -3.03 -2.95 33.92
N ASP A 338 -3.58 -3.90 33.17
CA ASP A 338 -3.54 -5.32 33.48
C ASP A 338 -2.13 -5.92 33.31
N ILE A 339 -1.90 -7.09 33.92
CA ILE A 339 -0.69 -7.88 33.66
C ILE A 339 -0.79 -8.47 32.25
N ALA A 340 0.16 -8.13 31.38
CA ALA A 340 0.25 -8.77 30.07
C ALA A 340 0.95 -10.12 30.18
N VAL A 341 0.36 -11.15 29.57
CA VAL A 341 0.97 -12.48 29.46
C VAL A 341 1.14 -12.80 27.99
N ILE A 342 2.39 -12.94 27.55
CA ILE A 342 2.74 -13.22 26.15
C ILE A 342 3.35 -14.62 26.09
N ASP A 343 2.55 -15.60 25.69
CA ASP A 343 2.94 -17.01 25.56
C ASP A 343 2.53 -17.56 24.18
N LEU A 344 3.17 -17.04 23.12
CA LEU A 344 2.85 -17.38 21.74
C LEU A 344 4.12 -17.59 20.93
N SER A 345 4.24 -18.71 20.23
CA SER A 345 5.46 -19.03 19.48
C SER A 345 5.63 -18.22 18.19
N THR A 346 4.56 -17.71 17.60
CA THR A 346 4.64 -16.93 16.35
C THR A 346 5.00 -15.46 16.57
N ILE A 347 4.85 -14.95 17.79
CA ILE A 347 5.06 -13.52 18.08
C ILE A 347 6.53 -13.16 17.92
N GLU A 348 6.80 -12.09 17.18
CA GLU A 348 8.13 -11.57 16.87
C GLU A 348 8.34 -10.18 17.48
N THR A 349 7.32 -9.31 17.45
CA THR A 349 7.39 -7.98 18.05
C THR A 349 6.13 -7.64 18.85
N VAL A 350 6.33 -7.00 20.00
CA VAL A 350 5.25 -6.46 20.82
C VAL A 350 5.60 -5.06 21.30
N ASP A 351 4.70 -4.11 21.06
CA ASP A 351 4.82 -2.74 21.55
C ASP A 351 3.68 -2.39 22.52
N LEU A 352 4.05 -2.25 23.80
CA LEU A 352 3.20 -1.84 24.92
C LEU A 352 3.68 -0.50 25.53
N SER A 353 4.55 0.24 24.84
CA SER A 353 5.01 1.55 25.28
C SER A 353 3.85 2.50 25.55
N ASN A 354 4.07 3.52 26.39
CA ASN A 354 3.06 4.54 26.69
C ASN A 354 1.73 3.94 27.18
N ASN A 355 1.81 2.99 28.11
CA ASN A 355 0.68 2.38 28.82
C ASN A 355 0.99 2.33 30.32
N PRO A 356 -0.01 2.46 31.21
CA PRO A 356 0.17 2.30 32.66
C PRO A 356 0.31 0.84 33.10
N ILE A 357 0.91 -0.02 32.27
CA ILE A 357 1.10 -1.44 32.54
C ILE A 357 2.24 -1.64 33.54
N LEU A 358 1.95 -2.33 34.64
CA LEU A 358 2.95 -2.53 35.70
C LEU A 358 3.82 -3.75 35.46
N LYS A 359 3.31 -4.75 34.73
CA LYS A 359 3.97 -6.04 34.59
C LYS A 359 3.67 -6.72 33.27
N VAL A 360 4.72 -7.26 32.65
CA VAL A 360 4.66 -8.13 31.47
C VAL A 360 5.35 -9.45 31.80
N VAL A 361 4.71 -10.57 31.50
CA VAL A 361 5.27 -11.92 31.66
C VAL A 361 5.46 -12.53 30.27
N ILE A 362 6.70 -12.88 29.95
CA ILE A 362 7.08 -13.59 28.73
C ILE A 362 7.13 -15.09 29.02
N GLY A 363 6.18 -15.82 28.44
CA GLY A 363 6.03 -17.27 28.59
C GLY A 363 7.06 -18.08 27.79
N GLU A 364 7.16 -19.37 28.12
CA GLU A 364 8.18 -20.29 27.61
C GLU A 364 8.03 -20.58 26.10
N LYS A 365 6.84 -20.35 25.53
CA LYS A 365 6.58 -20.58 24.10
C LYS A 365 7.08 -19.44 23.22
N SER A 366 7.34 -18.25 23.77
CA SER A 366 7.68 -17.01 23.05
C SER A 366 9.11 -16.99 22.49
N LYS A 367 9.53 -18.10 21.87
CA LYS A 367 10.89 -18.36 21.36
C LYS A 367 11.30 -17.48 20.18
N ASN A 368 10.32 -16.94 19.45
CA ASN A 368 10.56 -16.07 18.30
C ASN A 368 10.44 -14.58 18.63
N LEU A 369 10.11 -14.22 19.89
CA LEU A 369 10.00 -12.83 20.30
C LEU A 369 11.39 -12.18 20.24
N LYS A 370 11.52 -11.12 19.43
CA LYS A 370 12.78 -10.40 19.19
C LYS A 370 12.79 -9.06 19.90
N LEU A 371 11.66 -8.35 19.89
CA LEU A 371 11.55 -6.99 20.39
C LEU A 371 10.30 -6.83 21.26
N LEU A 372 10.50 -6.33 22.46
CA LEU A 372 9.46 -5.88 23.38
C LEU A 372 9.70 -4.41 23.73
N LYS A 373 8.75 -3.53 23.40
CA LYS A 373 8.73 -2.14 23.87
C LYS A 373 7.75 -1.99 25.02
N VAL A 374 8.17 -1.37 26.11
CA VAL A 374 7.35 -1.18 27.32
C VAL A 374 7.57 0.20 27.92
N SER A 375 6.66 0.64 28.78
CA SER A 375 6.83 1.91 29.49
C SER A 375 7.90 1.79 30.56
N THR A 376 8.62 2.88 30.85
CA THR A 376 9.71 2.95 31.86
C THR A 376 9.43 2.31 33.23
N LYS A 377 8.18 2.25 33.69
CA LYS A 377 7.78 1.69 34.99
C LYS A 377 7.40 0.19 34.95
N THR A 378 7.43 -0.42 33.77
CA THR A 378 6.95 -1.79 33.57
C THR A 378 8.00 -2.80 34.04
N VAL A 379 7.61 -3.75 34.88
CA VAL A 379 8.47 -4.89 35.23
C VAL A 379 8.29 -5.99 34.18
N VAL A 380 9.38 -6.53 33.64
CA VAL A 380 9.34 -7.62 32.65
C VAL A 380 9.92 -8.89 33.25
N ASP A 381 9.08 -9.92 33.40
CA ASP A 381 9.45 -11.24 33.89
C ASP A 381 9.59 -12.21 32.72
N PHE A 382 10.68 -12.97 32.71
CA PHE A 382 10.95 -14.00 31.70
C PHE A 382 10.81 -15.40 32.29
N LYS A 383 10.14 -16.30 31.57
CA LYS A 383 10.09 -17.73 31.89
C LYS A 383 11.12 -18.49 31.06
N ASN A 384 11.80 -19.45 31.69
CA ASN A 384 12.81 -20.28 31.03
C ASN A 384 12.21 -21.03 29.83
N PRO A 385 12.93 -21.16 28.69
CA PRO A 385 14.32 -20.76 28.46
C PRO A 385 14.48 -19.33 27.93
N ILE A 386 13.42 -18.52 27.88
CA ILE A 386 13.48 -17.17 27.32
C ILE A 386 14.27 -16.25 28.26
N LYS A 387 15.18 -15.44 27.71
CA LYS A 387 15.98 -14.46 28.45
C LYS A 387 15.97 -13.09 27.77
N ARG A 388 16.27 -12.04 28.53
CA ARG A 388 16.54 -10.70 28.00
C ARG A 388 17.93 -10.68 27.35
N CYS A 389 18.08 -9.96 26.23
CA CYS A 389 19.40 -9.76 25.62
C CYS A 389 20.31 -8.91 26.51
N GLU A 390 21.56 -9.34 26.66
CA GLU A 390 22.63 -8.52 27.25
C GLU A 390 23.17 -7.54 26.19
N ALA A 391 23.71 -6.40 26.64
CA ALA A 391 24.17 -5.33 25.75
C ALA A 391 25.25 -5.78 24.72
N SER A 392 25.96 -6.88 25.00
CA SER A 392 27.00 -7.51 24.18
C SER A 392 26.50 -8.62 23.24
N GLU A 393 25.27 -9.14 23.42
CA GLU A 393 24.72 -10.27 22.66
C GLU A 393 23.81 -9.78 21.50
N LYS A 394 24.34 -9.03 20.53
CA LYS A 394 23.55 -8.62 19.36
C LYS A 394 23.44 -9.68 18.25
N VAL A 395 24.09 -10.84 18.40
CA VAL A 395 24.32 -11.78 17.28
C VAL A 395 23.80 -13.22 17.55
N GLU A 396 23.41 -13.59 18.77
CA GLU A 396 22.91 -14.95 19.06
C GLU A 396 21.38 -15.03 19.24
N LYS A 397 20.77 -15.98 18.53
CA LYS A 397 19.34 -16.06 18.17
C LYS A 397 18.35 -16.50 19.27
N GLN A 398 18.60 -16.24 20.56
CA GLN A 398 17.72 -16.74 21.63
C GLN A 398 17.54 -15.78 22.82
N CYS A 399 17.38 -14.48 22.57
CA CYS A 399 17.05 -13.50 23.60
C CYS A 399 16.08 -12.43 23.09
N VAL A 400 15.39 -11.75 24.02
CA VAL A 400 14.43 -10.67 23.73
C VAL A 400 15.08 -9.31 24.02
N THR A 401 15.09 -8.42 23.04
CA THR A 401 15.46 -7.02 23.24
C THR A 401 14.31 -6.29 23.92
N VAL A 402 14.57 -5.64 25.06
CA VAL A 402 13.57 -4.85 25.79
C VAL A 402 13.94 -3.38 25.75
N GLU A 403 13.11 -2.59 25.09
CA GLU A 403 13.21 -1.12 25.00
C GLU A 403 12.21 -0.48 25.97
N TYR A 404 12.68 0.49 26.75
CA TYR A 404 11.85 1.24 27.69
C TYR A 404 11.64 2.65 27.13
N GLU A 405 10.39 3.03 26.90
CA GLU A 405 9.96 4.33 26.35
C GLU A 405 9.09 5.12 27.33
#